data_AF-A7SMH6-F1
#
_entry.id   AF-A7SMH6-F1
#
_cell.length_a   1.000
_cell.length_b   1.000
_cell.length_c   1.000
_cell.angle_alpha   90.00
_cell.angle_beta   90.00
_cell.angle_gamma   90.00
#
_symmetry.space_group_name_H-M   'P 1'
#
loop_
_entity.id
_entity.type
_entity.pdbx_description
1 polymer ?
#
loop_
_entity_poly.entity_id
_entity_poly.type
_entity_poly.pdbx_seq_one_letter_code
_entity_poly.pdbx_strand_id
1 'polypeptide(L)'
;PLTTYDTLSPPLTTYGTLPPPLTTYDTLAPHLSTYDTLSPPLSTYESLSPPLSTYDTLSPPLTTYDTLPPHLSTNDSLSPPLSTNDSLSPPLSTNDSLASPLSTNDSLASPLSTNDSLASPLSTNDSLASPLSTNDSLASPLSTNDSLASPLSTNDSLASPCP
;
A
#
# COMPACT_ATOMS: atom_id res chain seq x y z
N PRO A 1 -3.83 9.68 -19.27
CA PRO A 1 -5.27 9.97 -19.49
C PRO A 1 -5.93 10.01 -18.11
N LEU A 2 -6.73 11.03 -17.82
CA LEU A 2 -7.47 11.08 -16.56
C LEU A 2 -8.79 10.33 -16.74
N THR A 3 -9.02 9.32 -15.93
CA THR A 3 -10.27 8.54 -15.93
C THR A 3 -10.87 8.55 -14.53
N THR A 4 -12.13 8.97 -14.45
CA THR A 4 -12.91 8.96 -13.21
C THR A 4 -14.01 7.91 -13.36
N TYR A 5 -14.14 7.05 -12.37
CA TYR A 5 -15.17 6.02 -12.32
C TYR A 5 -16.10 6.29 -11.14
N ASP A 6 -17.40 6.42 -11.42
CA ASP A 6 -18.49 6.44 -10.46
C ASP A 6 -19.40 5.25 -10.80
N THR A 7 -19.42 4.23 -9.93
CA THR A 7 -20.09 2.95 -10.24
C THR A 7 -20.85 2.36 -9.05
N LEU A 8 -22.04 1.84 -9.34
CA LEU A 8 -22.92 1.13 -8.38
C LEU A 8 -22.86 -0.40 -8.52
N SER A 9 -21.91 -0.93 -9.31
CA SER A 9 -21.77 -2.36 -9.60
C SER A 9 -20.29 -2.71 -9.66
N PRO A 10 -19.89 -3.94 -9.27
CA PRO A 10 -18.49 -4.28 -9.08
C PRO A 10 -17.72 -4.18 -10.40
N PRO A 11 -16.79 -3.22 -10.54
CA PRO A 11 -15.92 -3.20 -11.69
C PRO A 11 -14.80 -4.23 -11.48
N LEU A 12 -14.45 -4.93 -12.57
CA LEU A 12 -13.18 -5.64 -12.68
C LEU A 12 -12.37 -4.87 -13.71
N THR A 13 -11.29 -4.25 -13.26
CA THR A 13 -10.43 -3.48 -14.14
C THR A 13 -9.05 -4.12 -14.22
N THR A 14 -8.63 -4.40 -15.45
CA THR A 14 -7.27 -4.84 -15.75
C THR A 14 -6.68 -3.85 -16.73
N TYR A 15 -5.61 -3.19 -16.32
CA TYR A 15 -4.87 -2.27 -17.18
C TYR A 15 -3.53 -2.88 -17.56
N GLY A 16 -3.27 -2.93 -18.87
CA GLY A 16 -1.96 -3.22 -19.46
C GLY A 16 -1.62 -2.12 -20.45
N THR A 17 -1.00 -1.04 -19.97
CA THR A 17 -0.81 0.17 -20.79
C THR A 17 0.54 0.86 -20.53
N LEU A 18 1.11 1.44 -21.60
CA LEU A 18 2.36 2.21 -21.56
C LEU A 18 2.23 3.65 -20.98
N PRO A 19 1.14 4.43 -21.18
CA PRO A 19 1.02 5.75 -20.55
C PRO A 19 0.63 5.65 -19.07
N PRO A 20 0.99 6.64 -18.24
CA PRO A 20 0.56 6.68 -16.84
C PRO A 20 -0.98 6.81 -16.77
N PRO A 21 -1.67 5.82 -16.15
CA PRO A 21 -3.06 5.98 -15.82
C PRO A 21 -3.16 6.87 -14.56
N LEU A 22 -3.93 7.96 -14.67
CA LEU A 22 -4.40 8.69 -13.50
C LEU A 22 -5.85 8.30 -13.30
N THR A 23 -6.11 7.52 -12.27
CA THR A 23 -7.44 6.96 -12.01
C THR A 23 -7.95 7.37 -10.65
N THR A 24 -9.17 7.90 -10.65
CA THR A 24 -9.92 8.15 -9.42
C THR A 24 -11.16 7.28 -9.43
N TYR A 25 -11.36 6.53 -8.35
CA TYR A 25 -12.53 5.69 -8.15
C TYR A 25 -13.32 6.21 -6.96
N ASP A 26 -14.61 6.44 -7.20
CA ASP A 26 -15.60 6.66 -6.15
C ASP A 26 -16.64 5.53 -6.30
N THR A 27 -16.63 4.57 -5.38
CA THR A 27 -17.48 3.38 -5.50
C THR A 27 -18.21 3.02 -4.22
N LEU A 28 -19.47 2.59 -4.38
CA LEU A 28 -20.25 1.96 -3.30
C LEU A 28 -20.21 0.43 -3.36
N ALA A 29 -19.59 -0.14 -4.39
CA ALA A 29 -19.43 -1.58 -4.60
C ALA A 29 -17.95 -1.99 -4.50
N PRO A 30 -17.65 -3.26 -4.14
CA PRO A 30 -16.28 -3.74 -4.12
C PRO A 30 -15.67 -3.63 -5.52
N HIS A 31 -14.40 -3.23 -5.56
CA HIS A 31 -13.65 -3.09 -6.79
C HIS A 31 -12.39 -3.94 -6.72
N LEU A 32 -12.10 -4.61 -7.83
CA LEU A 32 -10.89 -5.39 -8.01
C LEU A 32 -10.10 -4.81 -9.17
N SER A 33 -8.89 -4.32 -8.86
CA SER A 33 -7.99 -3.73 -9.85
C SER A 33 -6.71 -4.53 -9.97
N THR A 34 -6.27 -4.73 -11.20
CA THR A 34 -4.92 -5.21 -11.48
C THR A 34 -4.27 -4.29 -12.49
N TYR A 35 -3.09 -3.77 -12.12
CA TYR A 35 -2.28 -2.91 -12.97
C TYR A 35 -0.96 -3.61 -13.24
N ASP A 36 -0.68 -3.85 -14.53
CA ASP A 36 0.63 -4.27 -15.02
C ASP A 36 1.12 -3.17 -15.98
N THR A 37 2.01 -2.30 -15.49
CA THR A 37 2.40 -1.10 -16.24
C THR A 37 3.87 -0.73 -16.07
N LEU A 38 4.47 -0.22 -17.15
CA LEU A 38 5.84 0.31 -17.12
C LEU A 38 5.92 1.75 -16.59
N SER A 39 4.81 2.49 -16.63
CA SER A 39 4.68 3.88 -16.17
C SER A 39 4.03 3.94 -14.78
N PRO A 40 4.29 4.97 -13.96
CA PRO A 40 3.74 5.05 -12.61
C PRO A 40 2.22 5.18 -12.66
N PRO A 41 1.45 4.25 -12.07
CA PRO A 41 0.04 4.45 -11.84
C PRO A 41 -0.15 5.39 -10.65
N LEU A 42 -0.97 6.42 -10.84
CA LEU A 42 -1.46 7.26 -9.75
C LEU A 42 -2.94 6.92 -9.54
N SER A 43 -3.24 6.31 -8.39
CA SER A 43 -4.59 5.88 -8.07
C SER A 43 -5.06 6.47 -6.74
N THR A 44 -6.26 7.02 -6.75
CA THR A 44 -6.98 7.43 -5.54
C THR A 44 -8.30 6.68 -5.49
N TYR A 45 -8.57 6.05 -4.36
CA TYR A 45 -9.79 5.29 -4.11
C TYR A 45 -10.52 5.87 -2.91
N GLU A 46 -11.76 6.26 -3.15
CA GLU A 46 -12.72 6.68 -2.15
C GLU A 46 -13.84 5.64 -2.15
N SER A 47 -14.04 4.88 -1.07
CA SER A 47 -15.05 3.81 -1.09
C SER A 47 -15.69 3.47 0.25
N LEU A 48 -16.97 3.11 0.18
CA LEU A 48 -17.70 2.47 1.27
C LEU A 48 -17.75 0.93 1.14
N SER A 49 -17.02 0.36 0.19
CA SER A 49 -16.87 -1.08 -0.03
C SER A 49 -15.39 -1.49 -0.07
N PRO A 50 -15.02 -2.74 0.27
CA PRO A 50 -13.61 -3.16 0.29
C PRO A 50 -12.99 -3.05 -1.11
N PRO A 51 -11.92 -2.25 -1.31
CA PRO A 51 -11.12 -2.31 -2.52
C PRO A 51 -10.03 -3.38 -2.37
N LEU A 52 -9.74 -4.07 -3.46
CA LEU A 52 -8.57 -4.94 -3.56
C LEU A 52 -7.80 -4.58 -4.81
N SER A 53 -6.53 -4.24 -4.64
CA SER A 53 -5.70 -3.74 -5.72
C SER A 53 -4.35 -4.43 -5.74
N THR A 54 -3.96 -4.87 -6.93
CA THR A 54 -2.64 -5.43 -7.19
C THR A 54 -1.93 -4.60 -8.25
N TYR A 55 -0.70 -4.19 -7.93
CA TYR A 55 0.17 -3.45 -8.82
C TYR A 55 1.46 -4.24 -9.05
N ASP A 56 1.79 -4.44 -10.32
CA ASP A 56 3.08 -4.95 -10.79
C ASP A 56 3.66 -3.92 -11.75
N THR A 57 4.73 -3.23 -11.33
CA THR A 57 5.21 -2.03 -12.03
C THR A 57 6.73 -1.86 -12.03
N LEU A 58 7.29 -1.29 -13.09
CA LEU A 58 8.71 -0.89 -13.08
C LEU A 58 8.95 0.49 -12.48
N SER A 59 7.91 1.31 -12.42
CA SER A 59 7.92 2.70 -11.96
C SER A 59 7.12 2.81 -10.66
N PRO A 60 7.42 3.77 -9.77
CA PRO A 60 6.84 3.80 -8.44
C PRO A 60 5.31 3.95 -8.51
N PRO A 61 4.52 2.98 -8.00
CA PRO A 61 3.08 3.16 -7.85
C PRO A 61 2.85 4.15 -6.70
N LEU A 62 1.98 5.14 -6.94
CA LEU A 62 1.49 6.05 -5.92
C LEU A 62 0.01 5.77 -5.71
N THR A 63 -0.30 5.26 -4.52
CA THR A 63 -1.67 4.85 -4.18
C THR A 63 -2.13 5.53 -2.90
N THR A 64 -3.34 6.08 -2.96
CA THR A 64 -4.05 6.63 -1.82
C THR A 64 -5.40 5.95 -1.68
N TYR A 65 -5.70 5.45 -0.49
CA TYR A 65 -7.00 4.89 -0.14
C TYR A 65 -7.59 5.67 1.02
N ASP A 66 -8.81 6.14 0.86
CA ASP A 66 -9.67 6.65 1.93
C ASP A 66 -10.95 5.81 1.93
N THR A 67 -11.07 4.92 2.92
CA THR A 67 -12.11 3.89 2.90
C THR A 67 -12.68 3.61 4.28
N LEU A 68 -14.00 3.41 4.35
CA LEU A 68 -14.64 2.93 5.57
C LEU A 68 -14.33 1.45 5.89
N PRO A 69 -14.45 0.52 4.93
CA PRO A 69 -14.15 -0.90 5.15
C PRO A 69 -12.66 -1.22 4.98
N PRO A 70 -12.21 -2.44 5.35
CA PRO A 70 -10.83 -2.85 5.14
C PRO A 70 -10.44 -2.76 3.66
N HIS A 71 -9.23 -2.29 3.42
CA HIS A 71 -8.61 -2.29 2.11
C HIS A 71 -7.40 -3.22 2.09
N LEU A 72 -7.18 -3.89 0.96
CA LEU A 72 -6.01 -4.72 0.70
C LEU A 72 -5.26 -4.23 -0.55
N SER A 73 -4.03 -3.76 -0.36
CA SER A 73 -3.09 -3.49 -1.46
C SER A 73 -1.90 -4.42 -1.43
N THR A 74 -1.57 -4.94 -2.60
CA THR A 74 -0.33 -5.65 -2.88
C THR A 74 0.42 -4.90 -3.97
N ASN A 75 1.61 -4.38 -3.67
CA ASN A 75 2.45 -3.67 -4.63
C ASN A 75 3.76 -4.43 -4.82
N ASP A 76 4.07 -4.81 -6.06
CA ASP A 76 5.36 -5.32 -6.49
C ASP A 76 5.97 -4.29 -7.45
N SER A 77 7.18 -3.81 -7.15
CA SER A 77 7.81 -2.76 -7.95
C SER A 77 9.35 -2.77 -7.92
N LEU A 78 9.98 -2.45 -9.05
CA LEU A 78 11.43 -2.21 -9.09
C LEU A 78 11.84 -0.85 -8.50
N SER A 79 10.88 0.07 -8.37
CA SER A 79 11.03 1.43 -7.86
C SER A 79 10.30 1.59 -6.52
N PRO A 80 10.65 2.58 -5.67
CA PRO A 80 10.08 2.66 -4.32
C PRO A 80 8.54 2.85 -4.37
N PRO A 81 7.73 1.86 -3.97
CA PRO A 81 6.28 2.03 -3.92
C PRO A 81 5.92 2.99 -2.78
N LEU A 82 4.97 3.88 -3.06
CA LEU A 82 4.38 4.78 -2.07
C LEU A 82 2.91 4.42 -1.89
N SER A 83 2.56 3.98 -0.69
CA SER A 83 1.19 3.68 -0.30
C SER A 83 0.81 4.49 0.94
N THR A 84 -0.29 5.23 0.81
CA THR A 84 -0.93 5.95 1.91
C THR A 84 -2.34 5.43 2.07
N ASN A 85 -2.68 4.93 3.25
CA ASN A 85 -4.00 4.39 3.54
C ASN A 85 -4.58 5.10 4.77
N ASP A 86 -5.78 5.64 4.62
CA ASP A 86 -6.61 6.16 5.69
C ASP A 86 -7.90 5.33 5.76
N SER A 87 -8.18 4.72 6.91
CA SER A 87 -9.37 3.88 7.05
C SER A 87 -9.92 3.76 8.47
N LEU A 88 -11.24 3.69 8.61
CA LEU A 88 -11.86 3.34 9.90
C LEU A 88 -11.73 1.84 10.25
N SER A 89 -11.32 1.01 9.30
CA SER A 89 -11.15 -0.43 9.43
C SER A 89 -9.68 -0.83 9.22
N PRO A 90 -9.24 -2.05 9.58
CA PRO A 90 -7.84 -2.46 9.43
C PRO A 90 -7.34 -2.32 7.98
N PRO A 91 -6.41 -1.40 7.66
CA PRO A 91 -5.75 -1.42 6.37
C PRO A 91 -4.71 -2.55 6.34
N LEU A 92 -4.67 -3.31 5.25
CA LEU A 92 -3.66 -4.31 4.99
C LEU A 92 -2.83 -3.91 3.77
N SER A 93 -1.54 -3.71 3.96
CA SER A 93 -0.61 -3.37 2.89
C SER A 93 0.56 -4.32 2.85
N THR A 94 0.81 -4.89 1.67
CA THR A 94 2.01 -5.67 1.38
C THR A 94 2.76 -4.97 0.25
N ASN A 95 4.00 -4.57 0.49
CA ASN A 95 4.87 -3.96 -0.50
C ASN A 95 6.14 -4.80 -0.65
N ASP A 96 6.43 -5.24 -1.87
CA ASP A 96 7.69 -5.86 -2.25
C ASP A 96 8.38 -4.95 -3.26
N SER A 97 9.65 -4.62 -3.02
CA SER A 97 10.39 -3.75 -3.93
C SER A 97 11.91 -3.82 -3.82
N LEU A 98 12.60 -3.71 -4.96
CA LEU A 98 14.07 -3.60 -4.96
C LEU A 98 14.60 -2.30 -4.34
N ALA A 99 13.76 -1.26 -4.26
CA ALA A 99 14.07 0.04 -3.65
C ALA A 99 13.26 0.26 -2.37
N SER A 100 13.60 1.28 -1.57
CA SER A 100 12.98 1.56 -0.26
C SER A 100 11.46 1.80 -0.36
N PRO A 101 10.59 0.82 -0.02
CA PRO A 101 9.17 1.06 0.00
C PRO A 101 8.82 2.01 1.15
N LEU A 102 7.81 2.84 0.92
CA LEU A 102 7.23 3.73 1.92
C LEU A 102 5.75 3.41 2.08
N SER A 103 5.37 2.97 3.27
CA SER A 103 3.98 2.73 3.65
C SER A 103 3.60 3.63 4.82
N THR A 104 2.51 4.38 4.66
CA THR A 104 1.87 5.15 5.73
C THR A 104 0.44 4.65 5.89
N ASN A 105 0.09 4.17 7.08
CA ASN A 105 -1.26 3.72 7.39
C ASN A 105 -1.79 4.48 8.59
N ASP A 106 -2.95 5.11 8.44
CA ASP A 106 -3.71 5.74 9.52
C ASP A 106 -5.04 4.99 9.67
N SER A 107 -5.36 4.54 10.87
CA SER A 107 -6.62 3.84 11.10
C SER A 107 -7.12 3.83 12.54
N LEU A 108 -8.44 3.84 12.73
CA LEU A 108 -9.02 3.56 14.06
C LEU A 108 -8.82 2.11 14.53
N ALA A 109 -8.55 1.18 13.61
CA ALA A 109 -8.36 -0.25 13.88
C ALA A 109 -6.91 -0.65 13.63
N SER A 110 -6.50 -1.86 14.04
CA SER A 110 -5.10 -2.32 13.94
C SER A 110 -4.61 -2.40 12.49
N PRO A 111 -3.79 -1.46 12.00
CA PRO A 111 -3.22 -1.57 10.67
C PRO A 111 -2.18 -2.70 10.63
N LEU A 112 -2.09 -3.35 9.48
CA LEU A 112 -1.08 -4.36 9.20
C LEU A 112 -0.28 -3.96 7.96
N SER A 113 1.02 -3.72 8.16
CA SER A 113 1.96 -3.41 7.09
C SER A 113 3.05 -4.48 7.02
N THR A 114 3.26 -5.04 5.83
CA THR A 114 4.38 -5.90 5.52
C THR A 114 5.18 -5.28 4.39
N ASN A 115 6.46 -5.00 4.61
CA ASN A 115 7.34 -4.47 3.58
C ASN A 115 8.58 -5.36 3.43
N ASP A 116 8.84 -5.82 2.21
CA ASP A 116 10.05 -6.54 1.83
C ASP A 116 10.85 -5.68 0.85
N SER A 117 12.16 -5.55 1.07
CA SER A 117 13.02 -4.80 0.18
C SER A 117 14.50 -5.12 0.24
N LEU A 118 15.21 -4.94 -0.89
CA LEU A 118 16.67 -4.91 -0.85
C LEU A 118 17.23 -3.65 -0.15
N ALA A 119 16.48 -2.55 -0.14
CA ALA A 119 16.86 -1.29 0.51
C ALA A 119 16.20 -1.17 1.88
N SER A 120 16.39 -0.05 2.58
CA SER A 120 15.73 0.19 3.88
C SER A 120 14.25 0.54 3.68
N PRO A 121 13.29 -0.33 4.00
CA PRO A 121 11.88 0.02 3.98
C PRO A 121 11.55 0.96 5.14
N LEU A 122 10.55 1.81 4.91
CA LEU A 122 10.00 2.70 5.93
C LEU A 122 8.49 2.46 6.06
N SER A 123 8.08 2.07 7.26
CA SER A 123 6.66 1.92 7.64
C SER A 123 6.31 2.90 8.74
N THR A 124 5.24 3.66 8.54
CA THR A 124 4.62 4.50 9.56
C THR A 124 3.19 4.06 9.74
N ASN A 125 2.81 3.64 10.96
CA ASN A 125 1.44 3.26 11.26
C ASN A 125 0.94 4.09 12.45
N ASP A 126 -0.18 4.79 12.27
CA ASP A 126 -0.89 5.50 13.32
C ASP A 126 -2.24 4.82 13.57
N SER A 127 -2.55 4.50 14.82
CA SER A 127 -3.84 3.87 15.15
C SER A 127 -4.28 3.97 16.60
N LEU A 128 -5.60 4.02 16.84
CA LEU A 128 -6.13 3.82 18.20
C LEU A 128 -5.92 2.40 18.74
N ALA A 129 -5.81 1.40 17.86
CA ALA A 129 -5.57 0.00 18.22
C ALA A 129 -4.12 -0.39 17.94
N SER A 130 -3.67 -1.56 18.41
CA SER A 130 -2.28 -2.00 18.27
C SER A 130 -1.91 -2.19 16.79
N PRO A 131 -1.05 -1.35 16.17
CA PRO A 131 -0.57 -1.59 14.82
C PRO A 131 0.44 -2.71 14.80
N LEU A 132 0.51 -3.43 13.68
CA LEU A 132 1.48 -4.47 13.41
C LEU A 132 2.27 -4.13 12.15
N SER A 133 3.60 -4.02 12.28
CA SER A 133 4.51 -3.79 11.16
C SER A 133 5.55 -4.90 11.08
N THR A 134 5.69 -5.52 9.90
CA THR A 134 6.78 -6.43 9.58
C THR A 134 7.60 -5.85 8.45
N ASN A 135 8.88 -5.63 8.67
CA ASN A 135 9.79 -5.19 7.62
C ASN A 135 10.94 -6.17 7.50
N ASP A 136 11.20 -6.66 6.29
CA ASP A 136 12.35 -7.48 5.95
C ASP A 136 13.21 -6.74 4.92
N SER A 137 14.52 -6.70 5.14
CA SER A 137 15.42 -6.12 4.16
C SER A 137 16.89 -6.51 4.25
N LEU A 138 17.66 -6.28 3.19
CA LEU A 138 19.13 -6.39 3.28
C LEU A 138 19.75 -5.24 4.08
N ALA A 139 19.14 -4.05 4.02
CA ALA A 139 19.51 -2.90 4.82
C ALA A 139 18.73 -2.88 6.15
N SER A 140 19.01 -1.92 7.03
CA SER A 140 18.23 -1.78 8.27
C SER A 140 16.86 -1.15 7.97
N PRO A 141 15.74 -1.83 8.25
CA PRO A 141 14.42 -1.25 8.07
C PRO A 141 14.10 -0.27 9.21
N LEU A 142 13.15 0.64 8.96
CA LEU A 142 12.64 1.56 9.97
C LEU A 142 11.12 1.46 10.07
N SER A 143 10.64 1.25 11.30
CA SER A 143 9.21 1.21 11.63
C SER A 143 8.90 2.24 12.71
N THR A 144 7.94 3.12 12.44
CA THR A 144 7.36 4.01 13.44
C THR A 144 5.90 3.64 13.62
N ASN A 145 5.52 3.30 14.85
CA ASN A 145 4.15 2.94 15.18
C ASN A 145 3.68 3.86 16.31
N ASP A 146 2.65 4.67 16.05
CA ASP A 146 1.98 5.48 17.05
C ASP A 146 0.63 4.85 17.40
N SER A 147 0.35 4.69 18.69
CA SER A 147 -0.91 4.11 19.14
C SER A 147 -1.21 4.31 20.62
N LEU A 148 -2.50 4.36 20.95
CA LEU A 148 -2.98 4.25 22.34
C LEU A 148 -2.75 2.86 22.94
N ALA A 149 -2.71 1.83 22.11
CA ALA A 149 -2.40 0.46 22.51
C ALA A 149 -0.93 0.13 22.17
N SER A 150 -0.38 -0.93 22.77
CA SER A 150 1.02 -1.28 22.51
C SER A 150 1.20 -1.77 21.06
N PRO A 151 2.04 -1.11 20.24
CA PRO A 151 2.31 -1.57 18.89
C PRO A 151 3.24 -2.78 18.89
N LEU A 152 3.22 -3.54 17.80
CA LEU A 152 4.19 -4.61 17.56
C LEU A 152 4.93 -4.36 16.24
N SER A 153 6.26 -4.34 16.31
CA SER A 153 7.13 -4.17 15.15
C SER A 153 8.16 -5.29 15.09
N THR A 154 8.23 -5.97 13.94
CA THR A 154 9.29 -6.93 13.62
C THR A 154 10.10 -6.37 12.46
N ASN A 155 11.39 -6.21 12.68
CA ASN A 155 12.33 -5.66 11.71
C ASN A 155 13.46 -6.68 11.56
N ASP A 156 13.49 -7.38 10.42
CA ASP A 156 14.57 -8.29 10.08
C ASP A 156 15.53 -7.60 9.11
N SER A 157 16.84 -7.82 9.30
CA SER A 157 17.85 -7.30 8.39
C SER A 157 19.02 -8.23 8.20
N LEU A 158 19.33 -8.59 6.95
CA LEU A 158 20.47 -9.44 6.60
C LEU A 158 21.80 -8.68 6.42
N ALA A 159 21.96 -7.52 7.08
CA ALA A 159 23.15 -6.69 6.95
C ALA A 159 24.42 -7.51 7.26
N SER A 160 25.29 -7.69 6.26
CA SER A 160 26.58 -8.35 6.44
C SER A 160 27.34 -7.72 7.63
N PRO A 161 27.97 -8.51 8.52
CA PRO A 161 28.95 -7.95 9.43
C PRO A 161 30.06 -7.33 8.57
N CYS A 162 30.31 -6.04 8.75
CA CYS A 162 31.46 -5.36 8.15
C CYS A 162 32.75 -6.12 8.56
N PRO A 163 33.69 -6.40 7.65
CA PRO A 163 35.02 -6.89 8.04
C PRO A 163 35.78 -5.85 8.86
#